data_AF-A0A6P8G0B4-F1
#
_entry.id   AF-A0A6P8G0B4-F1
#
_cell.length_a   1.000
_cell.length_b   1.000
_cell.length_c   1.000
_cell.angle_alpha   90.00
_cell.angle_beta   90.00
_cell.angle_gamma   90.00
#
_symmetry.space_group_name_H-M   'P 1'
#
loop_
_entity.id
_entity.type
_entity.pdbx_description
1 polymer ?
#
loop_
_entity_poly.entity_id
_entity_poly.type
_entity_poly.pdbx_seq_one_letter_code
_entity_poly.pdbx_strand_id
1 'polypeptide(L)'
;MESGSLAQQVESVERSITFLRQEQLTLLHGLHLEILSLEKRCTELTHELNLKPPGPSQAEVLEEEELLEVRCQEVQERLAVKQNTLKELQNELSHKGALVGAMRVSLKGKERSFLDELKRHSHSTTVLTTELQKQTEAAAYLSFQLHSARRKLRHQQQHQQQQHHHHRQRVSHQDPQVPVGPPSLTPSGAPAKPKRRSSSSKHSAAHTRVERARECVPREKVTGPEEPKAMPDPALFFYPHRHRARSRHTHRQPLEDREGLGDAEAPDRVAPILAASAPTATIAAGSKAE
;
A
#
# COMPACT_ATOMS: atom_id res chain seq x y z
N MET A 1 24.38 84.51 -99.78
CA MET A 1 24.34 83.10 -99.34
C MET A 1 23.56 82.91 -98.02
N GLU A 2 22.62 83.80 -97.68
CA GLU A 2 21.96 83.81 -96.35
C GLU A 2 20.58 83.14 -96.34
N SER A 3 19.92 83.02 -97.50
CA SER A 3 18.61 82.39 -97.64
C SER A 3 18.60 80.89 -97.33
N GLY A 4 19.70 80.18 -97.60
CA GLY A 4 19.83 78.76 -97.27
C GLY A 4 19.96 78.50 -95.76
N SER A 5 20.59 79.40 -95.01
CA SER A 5 20.78 79.27 -93.56
C SER A 5 19.47 79.49 -92.79
N LEU A 6 18.65 80.45 -93.22
CA LEU A 6 17.37 80.74 -92.59
C LEU A 6 16.37 79.58 -92.79
N ALA A 7 16.32 79.00 -93.98
CA ALA A 7 15.47 77.83 -94.27
C ALA A 7 15.85 76.63 -93.40
N GLN A 8 17.14 76.36 -93.23
CA GLN A 8 17.64 75.27 -92.38
C GLN A 8 17.33 75.50 -90.88
N GLN A 9 17.35 76.75 -90.43
CA GLN A 9 16.98 77.12 -89.05
C GLN A 9 15.48 76.98 -88.80
N VAL A 10 14.62 77.37 -89.76
CA VAL A 10 13.17 77.14 -89.70
C VAL A 10 12.88 75.64 -89.64
N GLU A 11 13.50 74.84 -90.51
CA GLU A 11 13.30 73.40 -90.53
C GLU A 11 13.81 72.71 -89.24
N SER A 12 14.86 73.24 -88.61
CA SER A 12 15.34 72.77 -87.30
C SER A 12 14.35 73.10 -86.17
N VAL A 13 13.78 74.30 -86.18
CA VAL A 13 12.76 74.72 -85.19
C VAL A 13 11.49 73.89 -85.38
N GLU A 14 11.04 73.65 -86.62
CA GLU A 14 9.89 72.80 -86.90
C GLU A 14 10.08 71.38 -86.38
N ARG A 15 11.25 70.75 -86.62
CA ARG A 15 11.61 69.46 -86.01
C ARG A 15 11.57 69.51 -84.49
N SER A 16 12.13 70.56 -83.89
CA SER A 16 12.10 70.73 -82.42
C SER A 16 10.68 70.87 -81.86
N ILE A 17 9.78 71.57 -82.57
CA ILE A 17 8.37 71.70 -82.20
C ILE A 17 7.66 70.36 -82.33
N THR A 18 7.92 69.59 -83.39
CA THR A 18 7.32 68.25 -83.55
C THR A 18 7.80 67.29 -82.45
N PHE A 19 9.08 67.36 -82.08
CA PHE A 19 9.63 66.60 -80.97
C PHE A 19 8.98 66.97 -79.65
N LEU A 20 8.88 68.27 -79.35
CA LEU A 20 8.25 68.75 -78.11
C LEU A 20 6.77 68.37 -78.04
N ARG A 21 6.05 68.43 -79.16
CA ARG A 21 4.66 67.96 -79.25
C ARG A 21 4.54 66.45 -79.03
N GLN A 22 5.49 65.68 -79.53
CA GLN A 22 5.54 64.24 -79.32
C GLN A 22 5.82 63.93 -77.84
N GLU A 23 6.79 64.60 -77.21
CA GLU A 23 7.07 64.46 -75.78
C GLU A 23 5.86 64.84 -74.91
N GLN A 24 5.22 65.99 -75.20
CA GLN A 24 4.01 66.43 -74.50
C GLN A 24 2.89 65.39 -74.59
N LEU A 25 2.68 64.80 -75.76
CA LEU A 25 1.67 63.76 -75.95
C LEU A 25 2.02 62.46 -75.20
N THR A 26 3.30 62.06 -75.18
CA THR A 26 3.74 60.88 -74.41
C THR A 26 3.59 61.09 -72.91
N LEU A 27 3.93 62.28 -72.39
CA LEU A 27 3.74 62.63 -70.98
C LEU A 27 2.26 62.62 -70.61
N LEU A 28 1.42 63.25 -71.42
CA LEU A 28 -0.03 63.31 -71.17
C LEU A 28 -0.66 61.91 -71.18
N HIS A 29 -0.23 61.05 -72.11
CA HIS A 29 -0.66 59.65 -72.14
C HIS A 29 -0.19 58.87 -70.89
N GLY A 30 1.07 59.05 -70.48
CA GLY A 30 1.62 58.43 -69.26
C GLY A 30 0.87 58.84 -68.00
N LEU A 31 0.62 60.14 -67.82
CA LEU A 31 -0.16 60.67 -66.70
C LEU A 31 -1.59 60.12 -66.70
N HIS A 32 -2.22 59.98 -67.87
CA HIS A 32 -3.55 59.40 -67.96
C HIS A 32 -3.58 57.94 -67.47
N LEU A 33 -2.58 57.14 -67.83
CA LEU A 33 -2.46 55.75 -67.33
C LEU A 33 -2.20 55.70 -65.82
N GLU A 34 -1.40 56.62 -65.28
CA GLU A 34 -1.17 56.72 -63.83
C GLU A 34 -2.45 57.08 -63.07
N ILE A 35 -3.23 58.04 -63.58
CA ILE A 35 -4.53 58.40 -63.01
C ILE A 35 -5.44 57.17 -62.99
N LEU A 36 -5.57 56.46 -64.12
CA LEU A 36 -6.39 55.25 -64.20
C LEU A 36 -5.90 54.15 -63.25
N SER A 37 -4.58 53.98 -63.11
CA SER A 37 -4.00 53.01 -62.17
C SER A 37 -4.29 53.39 -60.71
N LEU A 38 -4.26 54.69 -60.38
CA LEU A 38 -4.54 55.17 -59.03
C LEU A 38 -6.02 55.05 -58.71
N GLU A 39 -6.90 55.40 -59.66
CA GLU A 39 -8.35 55.20 -59.55
C GLU A 39 -8.69 53.73 -59.32
N LYS A 40 -8.06 52.82 -60.05
CA LYS A 40 -8.20 51.38 -59.83
C LYS A 40 -7.76 50.96 -58.42
N ARG A 41 -6.60 51.42 -57.95
CA ARG A 41 -6.13 51.09 -56.59
C ARG A 41 -7.02 51.67 -55.49
N CYS A 42 -7.53 52.89 -55.69
CA CYS A 42 -8.46 53.53 -54.76
C CYS A 42 -9.78 52.77 -54.69
N THR A 43 -10.31 52.30 -55.83
CA THR A 43 -11.53 51.47 -55.84
C THR A 43 -11.28 50.12 -55.18
N GLU A 44 -10.14 49.45 -55.45
CA GLU A 44 -9.74 48.21 -54.77
C GLU A 44 -9.65 48.37 -53.25
N LEU A 45 -8.91 49.37 -52.75
CA LEU A 45 -8.81 49.67 -51.31
C LEU A 45 -10.18 49.98 -50.68
N THR A 46 -11.03 50.70 -51.42
CA THR A 46 -12.40 51.00 -50.98
C THR A 46 -13.22 49.71 -50.88
N HIS A 47 -13.09 48.80 -51.86
CA HIS A 47 -13.75 47.50 -51.79
C HIS A 47 -13.19 46.64 -50.65
N GLU A 48 -11.88 46.58 -50.45
CA GLU A 48 -11.26 45.85 -49.33
C GLU A 48 -11.74 46.37 -47.97
N LEU A 49 -11.87 47.68 -47.80
CA LEU A 49 -12.41 48.29 -46.58
C LEU A 49 -13.89 47.96 -46.37
N ASN A 50 -14.70 47.97 -47.43
CA ASN A 50 -16.12 47.63 -47.34
C ASN A 50 -16.36 46.13 -47.10
N LEU A 51 -15.46 45.27 -47.58
CA LEU A 51 -15.53 43.82 -47.36
C LEU A 51 -14.96 43.42 -45.99
N LYS A 52 -14.10 44.26 -45.40
CA LYS A 52 -13.59 44.03 -44.05
C LYS A 52 -14.75 44.23 -43.06
N PRO A 53 -15.19 43.18 -42.35
CA PRO A 53 -16.23 43.36 -41.35
C PRO A 53 -15.73 44.39 -40.33
N PRO A 54 -16.61 45.26 -39.81
CA PRO A 54 -16.25 46.07 -38.65
C PRO A 54 -15.75 45.10 -37.58
N GLY A 55 -14.59 45.39 -36.99
CA GLY A 55 -14.09 44.61 -35.87
C GLY A 55 -15.12 44.58 -34.73
N PRO A 56 -14.93 43.71 -33.73
CA PRO A 56 -15.83 43.66 -32.58
C PRO A 56 -16.01 45.07 -32.05
N SER A 57 -17.28 45.46 -31.85
CA SER A 57 -17.57 46.79 -31.35
C SER A 57 -16.91 46.97 -29.99
N GLN A 58 -16.55 48.21 -29.62
CA GLN A 58 -15.91 48.46 -28.32
C GLN A 58 -16.75 47.91 -27.15
N ALA A 59 -18.08 47.88 -27.30
CA ALA A 59 -18.99 47.28 -26.33
C ALA A 59 -18.87 45.75 -26.26
N GLU A 60 -18.78 45.05 -27.40
CA GLU A 60 -18.59 43.59 -27.44
C GLU A 60 -17.26 43.17 -26.79
N VAL A 61 -16.20 43.95 -27.01
CA VAL A 61 -14.89 43.68 -26.39
C VAL A 61 -14.96 43.82 -24.87
N LEU A 62 -15.67 44.83 -24.36
CA LEU A 62 -15.85 45.03 -22.92
C LEU A 62 -16.68 43.90 -22.29
N GLU A 63 -17.76 43.47 -22.95
CA GLU A 63 -18.58 42.35 -22.48
C GLU A 63 -17.77 41.03 -22.44
N GLU A 64 -16.93 40.79 -23.44
CA GLU A 64 -16.05 39.63 -23.48
C GLU A 64 -14.99 39.69 -22.37
N GLU A 65 -14.41 40.88 -22.11
CA GLU A 65 -13.47 41.10 -21.01
C GLU A 65 -14.11 40.82 -19.65
N GLU A 66 -15.30 41.37 -19.39
CA GLU A 66 -16.05 41.12 -18.16
C GLU A 66 -16.34 39.61 -17.97
N LEU A 67 -16.77 38.92 -19.02
CA LEU A 67 -17.02 37.47 -18.96
C LEU A 67 -15.74 36.69 -18.66
N LEU A 68 -14.62 37.08 -19.27
CA LEU A 68 -13.32 36.45 -19.01
C LEU A 68 -12.85 36.71 -17.59
N GLU A 69 -13.06 37.92 -17.05
CA GLU A 69 -12.75 38.25 -15.67
C GLU A 69 -13.54 37.36 -14.69
N VAL A 70 -14.85 37.21 -14.90
CA VAL A 70 -15.70 36.33 -14.08
C VAL A 70 -15.19 34.89 -14.14
N ARG A 71 -14.90 34.38 -15.34
CA ARG A 71 -14.34 33.02 -15.50
C ARG A 71 -12.98 32.86 -14.84
N CYS A 72 -12.13 33.87 -14.92
CA CYS A 72 -10.82 33.88 -14.25
C CYS A 72 -10.98 33.85 -12.73
N GLN A 73 -11.90 34.65 -12.18
CA GLN A 73 -12.23 34.67 -10.75
C GLN A 73 -12.74 33.31 -10.28
N GLU A 74 -13.70 32.70 -10.99
CA GLU A 74 -14.22 31.37 -10.66
C GLU A 74 -13.12 30.30 -10.62
N VAL A 75 -12.20 30.33 -11.59
CA VAL A 75 -11.07 29.39 -11.63
C VAL A 75 -10.11 29.63 -10.46
N GLN A 76 -9.85 30.89 -10.11
CA GLN A 76 -9.01 31.25 -8.97
C GLN A 76 -9.63 30.79 -7.64
N GLU A 77 -10.93 31.00 -7.44
CA GLU A 77 -11.65 30.52 -6.26
C GLU A 77 -11.61 28.99 -6.16
N ARG A 78 -11.88 28.29 -7.27
CA ARG A 78 -11.79 26.83 -7.34
C ARG A 78 -10.39 26.32 -7.03
N LEU A 79 -9.36 27.03 -7.49
CA LEU A 79 -7.96 26.71 -7.17
C LEU A 79 -7.66 26.95 -5.69
N ALA A 80 -8.10 28.08 -5.13
CA ALA A 80 -7.89 28.41 -3.72
C ALA A 80 -8.54 27.37 -2.79
N VAL A 81 -9.77 26.94 -3.09
CA VAL A 81 -10.46 25.86 -2.36
C VAL A 81 -9.65 24.56 -2.41
N LYS A 82 -9.16 24.15 -3.59
CA LYS A 82 -8.31 22.96 -3.72
C LYS A 82 -7.00 23.08 -2.95
N GLN A 83 -6.38 24.26 -2.95
CA GLN A 83 -5.15 24.48 -2.19
C GLN A 83 -5.39 24.38 -0.68
N ASN A 84 -6.52 24.89 -0.18
CA ASN A 84 -6.89 24.80 1.22
C ASN A 84 -7.17 23.36 1.64
N THR A 85 -7.94 22.61 0.85
CA THR A 85 -8.20 21.19 1.15
C THR A 85 -6.92 20.35 1.12
N LEU A 86 -6.00 20.61 0.18
CA LEU A 86 -4.70 19.94 0.16
C LEU A 86 -3.88 20.23 1.43
N LYS A 87 -3.88 21.48 1.91
CA LYS A 87 -3.20 21.85 3.17
C LYS A 87 -3.82 21.16 4.38
N GLU A 88 -5.16 21.10 4.46
CA GLU A 88 -5.88 20.39 5.52
C GLU A 88 -5.51 18.90 5.53
N LEU A 89 -5.53 18.25 4.36
CA LEU A 89 -5.13 16.85 4.22
C LEU A 89 -3.67 16.60 4.60
N GLN A 90 -2.76 17.51 4.24
CA GLN A 90 -1.35 17.45 4.67
C GLN A 90 -1.21 17.57 6.19
N ASN A 91 -1.95 18.49 6.81
CA ASN A 91 -1.96 18.66 8.27
C ASN A 91 -2.50 17.40 8.96
N GLU A 92 -3.60 16.82 8.48
CA GLU A 92 -4.14 15.57 9.01
C GLU A 92 -3.15 14.41 8.87
N LEU A 93 -2.50 14.29 7.71
CA LEU A 93 -1.51 13.24 7.47
C LEU A 93 -0.33 13.40 8.43
N SER A 94 0.13 14.63 8.65
CA SER A 94 1.20 14.92 9.61
C SER A 94 0.81 14.55 11.04
N HIS A 95 -0.41 14.87 11.45
CA HIS A 95 -0.93 14.58 12.79
C HIS A 95 -1.09 13.07 13.00
N LYS A 96 -1.71 12.37 12.04
CA LYS A 96 -1.83 10.91 12.02
C LYS A 96 -0.44 10.25 12.06
N GLY A 97 0.51 10.77 11.29
CA GLY A 97 1.91 10.32 11.31
C GLY A 97 2.56 10.45 12.69
N ALA A 98 2.39 11.59 13.35
CA ALA A 98 2.89 11.83 14.71
C ALA A 98 2.25 10.88 15.74
N LEU A 99 0.92 10.68 15.67
CA LEU A 99 0.21 9.76 16.56
C LEU A 99 0.71 8.33 16.39
N VAL A 100 0.83 7.85 15.15
CA VAL A 100 1.36 6.51 14.85
C VAL A 100 2.81 6.38 15.34
N GLY A 101 3.63 7.43 15.18
CA GLY A 101 4.98 7.50 15.74
C GLY A 101 5.00 7.33 17.26
N ALA A 102 4.16 8.08 17.98
CA ALA A 102 4.02 7.99 19.43
C ALA A 102 3.54 6.60 19.88
N MET A 103 2.56 6.02 19.19
CA MET A 103 2.08 4.66 19.46
C MET A 103 3.19 3.62 19.24
N ARG A 104 3.98 3.72 18.17
CA ARG A 104 5.12 2.82 17.93
C ARG A 104 6.16 2.91 19.05
N VAL A 105 6.50 4.13 19.49
CA VAL A 105 7.45 4.34 20.59
C VAL A 105 6.89 3.76 21.91
N SER A 106 5.60 3.97 22.18
CA SER A 106 4.91 3.43 23.35
C SER A 106 4.90 1.90 23.36
N LEU A 107 4.58 1.26 22.23
CA LEU A 107 4.60 -0.19 22.09
C LEU A 107 6.01 -0.76 22.31
N LYS A 108 7.04 -0.15 21.70
CA LYS A 108 8.44 -0.53 21.96
C LYS A 108 8.85 -0.30 23.41
N GLY A 109 8.29 0.69 24.08
CA GLY A 109 8.48 0.91 25.52
C GLY A 109 7.90 -0.23 26.35
N LYS A 110 6.64 -0.60 26.08
CA LYS A 110 5.94 -1.70 26.76
C LYS A 110 6.58 -3.06 26.50
N GLU A 111 7.03 -3.31 25.28
CA GLU A 111 7.77 -4.54 24.94
C GLU A 111 9.05 -4.68 25.78
N ARG A 112 9.83 -3.60 25.89
CA ARG A 112 11.02 -3.57 26.75
C ARG A 112 10.69 -3.83 28.21
N SER A 113 9.63 -3.20 28.74
CA SER A 113 9.24 -3.43 30.14
C SER A 113 8.79 -4.87 30.40
N PHE A 114 8.03 -5.48 29.48
CA PHE A 114 7.61 -6.89 29.61
C PHE A 114 8.79 -7.85 29.55
N LEU A 115 9.78 -7.60 28.70
CA LEU A 115 11.00 -8.41 28.67
C LEU A 115 11.78 -8.31 29.98
N ASP A 116 11.88 -7.12 30.56
CA ASP A 116 12.57 -6.95 31.83
C ASP A 116 11.82 -7.57 33.01
N GLU A 117 10.48 -7.52 33.00
CA GLU A 117 9.65 -8.28 33.93
C GLU A 117 9.84 -9.79 33.79
N LEU A 118 9.87 -10.29 32.56
CA LEU A 118 10.09 -11.71 32.28
C LEU A 118 11.47 -12.17 32.76
N LYS A 119 12.51 -11.37 32.54
CA LYS A 119 13.87 -11.63 33.06
C LYS A 119 13.87 -11.68 34.60
N ARG A 120 13.23 -10.71 35.26
CA ARG A 120 13.12 -10.66 36.73
C ARG A 120 12.39 -11.90 37.27
N HIS A 121 11.28 -12.28 36.65
CA HIS A 121 10.54 -13.47 37.05
C HIS A 121 11.36 -14.75 36.82
N SER A 122 12.03 -14.87 35.67
CA SER A 122 12.89 -16.02 35.38
C SER A 122 14.00 -16.16 36.43
N HIS A 123 14.68 -15.07 36.78
CA HIS A 123 15.70 -15.08 37.83
C HIS A 123 15.11 -15.49 39.19
N SER A 124 13.95 -14.95 39.57
CA SER A 124 13.26 -15.31 40.81
C SER A 124 12.91 -16.81 40.86
N THR A 125 12.36 -17.36 39.77
CA THR A 125 12.10 -18.80 39.65
C THR A 125 13.37 -19.62 39.77
N THR A 126 14.48 -19.21 39.15
CA THR A 126 15.77 -19.90 39.29
C THR A 126 16.24 -19.89 40.73
N VAL A 127 16.21 -18.75 41.42
CA VAL A 127 16.62 -18.65 42.83
C VAL A 127 15.79 -19.60 43.70
N LEU A 128 14.45 -19.53 43.61
CA LEU A 128 13.55 -20.40 44.38
C LEU A 128 13.74 -21.88 44.04
N THR A 129 14.00 -22.21 42.77
CA THR A 129 14.28 -23.60 42.34
C THR A 129 15.57 -24.11 42.97
N THR A 130 16.63 -23.30 43.00
CA THR A 130 17.89 -23.68 43.66
C THR A 130 17.74 -23.80 45.18
N GLU A 131 16.90 -22.97 45.80
CA GLU A 131 16.62 -23.06 47.23
C GLU A 131 15.82 -24.33 47.56
N LEU A 132 14.79 -24.64 46.78
CA LEU A 132 14.03 -25.88 46.89
C LEU A 132 14.93 -27.11 46.69
N GLN A 133 15.85 -27.06 45.73
CA GLN A 133 16.83 -28.13 45.49
C GLN A 133 17.74 -28.33 46.71
N LYS A 134 18.27 -27.25 47.29
CA LYS A 134 19.08 -27.31 48.53
C LYS A 134 18.28 -27.92 49.68
N GLN A 135 17.01 -27.54 49.85
CA GLN A 135 16.14 -28.12 50.87
C GLN A 135 15.88 -29.60 50.61
N THR A 136 15.71 -30.01 49.36
CA THR A 136 15.50 -31.41 48.97
C THR A 136 16.75 -32.26 49.24
N GLU A 137 17.94 -31.74 48.92
CA GLU A 137 19.22 -32.39 49.20
C GLU A 137 19.45 -32.55 50.71
N ALA A 138 19.16 -31.51 51.50
CA ALA A 138 19.24 -31.58 52.96
C ALA A 138 18.26 -32.62 53.55
N ALA A 139 17.02 -32.65 53.04
CA ALA A 139 16.02 -33.64 53.46
C ALA A 139 16.45 -35.07 53.10
N ALA A 140 17.03 -35.29 51.91
CA ALA A 140 17.57 -36.58 51.49
C ALA A 140 18.75 -37.00 52.38
N TYR A 141 19.66 -36.08 52.70
CA TYR A 141 20.80 -36.34 53.59
C TYR A 141 20.36 -36.76 55.00
N LEU A 142 19.42 -36.03 55.61
CA LEU A 142 18.85 -36.39 56.92
C LEU A 142 18.10 -37.73 56.86
N SER A 143 17.37 -38.00 55.78
CA SER A 143 16.69 -39.28 55.57
C SER A 143 17.70 -40.44 55.49
N PHE A 144 18.82 -40.25 54.79
CA PHE A 144 19.91 -41.22 54.74
C PHE A 144 20.56 -41.44 56.10
N GLN A 145 20.81 -40.37 56.87
CA GLN A 145 21.33 -40.46 58.23
C GLN A 145 20.38 -41.24 59.15
N LEU A 146 19.09 -40.92 59.14
CA LEU A 146 18.06 -41.63 59.92
C LEU A 146 17.96 -43.10 59.54
N HIS A 147 17.97 -43.42 58.24
CA HIS A 147 17.95 -44.81 57.79
C HIS A 147 19.22 -45.55 58.22
N SER A 148 20.38 -44.92 58.13
CA SER A 148 21.66 -45.48 58.58
C SER A 148 21.67 -45.73 60.09
N ALA A 149 21.21 -44.78 60.91
CA ALA A 149 21.07 -44.95 62.35
C ALA A 149 20.10 -46.09 62.69
N ARG A 150 18.94 -46.15 62.03
CA ARG A 150 17.96 -47.22 62.21
C ARG A 150 18.52 -48.58 61.83
N ARG A 151 19.32 -48.67 60.76
CA ARG A 151 20.02 -49.91 60.37
C ARG A 151 21.00 -50.34 61.45
N LYS A 152 21.86 -49.44 61.94
CA LYS A 152 22.81 -49.73 63.03
C LYS A 152 22.11 -50.24 64.30
N LEU A 153 21.02 -49.59 64.72
CA LEU A 153 20.23 -50.03 65.87
C LEU A 153 19.62 -51.43 65.66
N ARG A 154 19.07 -51.71 64.47
CA ARG A 154 18.56 -53.04 64.13
C ARG A 154 19.64 -54.12 64.18
N HIS A 155 20.85 -53.84 63.68
CA HIS A 155 21.97 -54.79 63.76
C HIS A 155 22.37 -55.04 65.22
N GLN A 156 22.40 -54.00 66.05
CA GLN A 156 22.67 -54.14 67.49
C GLN A 156 21.59 -54.97 68.20
N GLN A 157 20.30 -54.72 67.91
CA GLN A 157 19.19 -55.52 68.45
C GLN A 157 19.25 -56.98 68.00
N GLN A 158 19.57 -57.25 66.73
CA GLN A 158 19.75 -58.62 66.23
C GLN A 158 20.92 -59.32 66.91
N HIS A 159 22.05 -58.65 67.13
CA HIS A 159 23.17 -59.21 67.90
C HIS A 159 22.81 -59.49 69.36
N GLN A 160 22.06 -58.60 70.04
CA GLN A 160 21.57 -58.86 71.39
C GLN A 160 20.60 -60.05 71.42
N GLN A 161 19.68 -60.16 70.46
CA GLN A 161 18.78 -61.32 70.36
C GLN A 161 19.54 -62.63 70.12
N GLN A 162 20.59 -62.63 69.28
CA GLN A 162 21.45 -63.80 69.08
C GLN A 162 22.21 -64.17 70.36
N GLN A 163 22.73 -63.20 71.11
CA GLN A 163 23.36 -63.46 72.42
C GLN A 163 22.35 -63.99 73.46
N HIS A 164 21.12 -63.46 73.49
CA HIS A 164 20.05 -63.98 74.33
C HIS A 164 19.60 -65.38 73.90
N HIS A 165 19.56 -65.69 72.60
CA HIS A 165 19.30 -67.05 72.11
C HIS A 165 20.44 -68.03 72.48
N HIS A 166 21.71 -67.63 72.38
CA HIS A 166 22.83 -68.44 72.85
C HIS A 166 22.84 -68.63 74.38
N HIS A 167 22.46 -67.60 75.15
CA HIS A 167 22.35 -67.71 76.60
C HIS A 167 21.14 -68.57 77.01
N ARG A 168 20.02 -68.46 76.28
CA ARG A 168 18.82 -69.30 76.50
C ARG A 168 19.05 -70.76 76.06
N GLN A 169 19.89 -71.01 75.05
CA GLN A 169 20.37 -72.37 74.72
C GLN A 169 21.36 -72.92 75.75
N ARG A 170 22.17 -72.08 76.41
CA ARG A 170 23.06 -72.52 77.52
C ARG A 170 22.32 -72.84 78.82
N VAL A 171 21.10 -72.35 79.02
CA VAL A 171 20.26 -72.62 80.21
C VAL A 171 19.23 -73.74 79.95
N SER A 172 19.20 -74.35 78.77
CA SER A 172 18.27 -75.45 78.46
C SER A 172 19.01 -76.75 78.16
N HIS A 173 19.57 -77.35 79.21
CA HIS A 173 19.82 -78.79 79.31
C HIS A 173 19.10 -79.35 80.54
N GLN A 174 17.77 -79.37 80.49
CA GLN A 174 16.95 -80.47 81.00
C GLN A 174 15.61 -80.46 80.26
N ASP A 175 15.16 -81.66 79.96
CA ASP A 175 14.31 -82.05 78.83
C ASP A 175 12.79 -81.95 79.16
N PRO A 176 11.86 -82.38 78.27
CA PRO A 176 10.64 -81.66 77.89
C PRO A 176 9.38 -82.20 78.58
N GLN A 177 8.22 -81.54 78.40
CA GLN A 177 6.92 -82.19 78.14
C GLN A 177 5.86 -81.20 77.61
N VAL A 178 5.07 -81.71 76.67
CA VAL A 178 3.89 -81.13 75.98
C VAL A 178 2.63 -81.70 76.67
N PRO A 179 1.50 -80.98 76.82
CA PRO A 179 0.34 -81.09 75.90
C PRO A 179 -0.34 -79.73 75.61
N VAL A 180 -0.67 -79.39 74.36
CA VAL A 180 -1.91 -79.69 73.60
C VAL A 180 -3.21 -79.19 74.26
N GLY A 181 -3.89 -78.25 73.58
CA GLY A 181 -5.32 -77.90 73.74
C GLY A 181 -5.65 -76.49 73.19
N PRO A 182 -6.89 -76.23 72.71
CA PRO A 182 -7.23 -76.16 71.28
C PRO A 182 -7.58 -74.73 70.75
N PRO A 183 -7.85 -74.55 69.42
CA PRO A 183 -7.92 -73.24 68.78
C PRO A 183 -9.34 -72.64 68.82
N SER A 184 -9.48 -71.39 69.27
CA SER A 184 -10.72 -70.64 69.17
C SER A 184 -10.68 -69.64 68.02
N LEU A 185 -11.29 -70.06 66.92
CA LEU A 185 -12.25 -69.29 66.11
C LEU A 185 -11.91 -67.83 65.80
N THR A 186 -11.58 -67.64 64.53
CA THR A 186 -11.89 -66.44 63.75
C THR A 186 -13.28 -65.88 64.09
N PRO A 187 -13.42 -64.55 64.13
CA PRO A 187 -14.40 -63.99 63.22
C PRO A 187 -13.79 -62.90 62.34
N SER A 188 -13.99 -63.14 61.04
CA SER A 188 -14.13 -62.17 59.95
C SER A 188 -14.41 -60.73 60.41
N GLY A 189 -13.35 -59.93 60.53
CA GLY A 189 -13.45 -58.47 60.52
C GLY A 189 -13.57 -57.98 59.08
N ALA A 190 -14.80 -57.92 58.57
CA ALA A 190 -15.08 -57.22 57.32
C ALA A 190 -14.73 -55.72 57.49
N PRO A 191 -13.91 -55.10 56.64
CA PRO A 191 -13.73 -53.66 56.67
C PRO A 191 -15.01 -53.00 56.15
N ALA A 192 -15.77 -52.38 57.06
CA ALA A 192 -16.84 -51.46 56.74
C ALA A 192 -16.29 -50.32 55.86
N LYS A 193 -16.71 -50.29 54.60
CA LYS A 193 -16.43 -49.20 53.67
C LYS A 193 -17.11 -47.92 54.18
N PRO A 194 -16.41 -46.78 54.31
CA PRO A 194 -17.09 -45.51 54.51
C PRO A 194 -17.76 -45.08 53.20
N LYS A 195 -19.09 -45.03 53.22
CA LYS A 195 -19.94 -44.47 52.18
C LYS A 195 -19.74 -42.95 52.12
N ARG A 196 -18.80 -42.49 51.28
CA ARG A 196 -18.66 -41.06 50.95
C ARG A 196 -19.84 -40.62 50.08
N ARG A 197 -20.67 -39.75 50.67
CA ARG A 197 -21.57 -38.85 49.94
C ARG A 197 -20.75 -37.88 49.08
N SER A 198 -21.38 -37.47 47.98
CA SER A 198 -21.22 -36.19 47.26
C SER A 198 -19.85 -35.83 46.70
N SER A 199 -19.74 -35.84 45.36
CA SER A 199 -19.66 -34.61 44.55
C SER A 199 -19.19 -34.95 43.12
N SER A 200 -20.10 -35.34 42.24
CA SER A 200 -19.85 -35.38 40.79
C SER A 200 -19.96 -33.96 40.22
N SER A 201 -18.94 -33.12 40.40
CA SER A 201 -18.86 -31.80 39.75
C SER A 201 -17.47 -31.16 39.90
N LYS A 202 -16.41 -31.81 39.40
CA LYS A 202 -15.07 -31.16 39.35
C LYS A 202 -14.27 -31.38 38.06
N HIS A 203 -14.75 -32.18 37.11
CA HIS A 203 -14.06 -32.37 35.83
C HIS A 203 -14.42 -31.32 34.75
N SER A 204 -15.47 -30.51 34.94
CA SER A 204 -15.80 -29.39 34.04
C SER A 204 -15.01 -28.10 34.36
N ALA A 205 -14.63 -27.91 35.63
CA ALA A 205 -13.91 -26.71 36.08
C ALA A 205 -12.42 -26.68 35.68
N ALA A 206 -11.82 -27.85 35.41
CA ALA A 206 -10.41 -27.93 34.99
C ALA A 206 -10.24 -27.55 33.50
N HIS A 207 -11.21 -27.90 32.65
CA HIS A 207 -11.17 -27.57 31.22
C HIS A 207 -11.41 -26.08 30.96
N THR A 208 -12.24 -25.44 31.79
CA THR A 208 -12.53 -23.99 31.70
C THR A 208 -11.41 -23.10 32.26
N ARG A 209 -10.53 -23.62 33.14
CA ARG A 209 -9.39 -22.86 33.67
C ARG A 209 -8.16 -22.89 32.75
N VAL A 210 -7.98 -23.96 31.97
CA VAL A 210 -6.92 -24.04 30.96
C VAL A 210 -7.25 -23.20 29.72
N GLU A 211 -8.54 -23.01 29.40
CA GLU A 211 -8.94 -22.08 28.32
C GLU A 211 -8.75 -20.61 28.67
N ARG A 212 -9.04 -20.17 29.91
CA ARG A 212 -8.82 -18.77 30.32
C ARG A 212 -7.35 -18.34 30.31
N ALA A 213 -6.40 -19.27 30.46
CA ALA A 213 -4.97 -18.96 30.35
C ALA A 213 -4.51 -18.78 28.88
N ARG A 214 -5.32 -19.20 27.91
CA ARG A 214 -5.06 -19.04 26.46
C ARG A 214 -5.83 -17.87 25.83
N GLU A 215 -6.62 -17.15 26.64
CA GLU A 215 -7.43 -16.01 26.21
C GLU A 215 -6.63 -14.68 26.14
N CYS A 216 -5.40 -14.65 26.66
CA CYS A 216 -4.53 -13.46 26.60
C CYS A 216 -3.80 -13.27 25.26
N VAL A 217 -4.03 -14.15 24.28
CA VAL A 217 -3.57 -13.94 22.91
C VAL A 217 -4.82 -13.88 22.04
N PRO A 218 -5.13 -12.71 21.43
CA PRO A 218 -6.17 -12.65 20.41
C PRO A 218 -5.91 -13.75 19.37
N ARG A 219 -6.83 -14.72 19.26
CA ARG A 219 -6.84 -15.67 18.15
C ARG A 219 -7.42 -14.96 16.94
N GLU A 220 -6.79 -13.86 16.55
CA GLU A 220 -6.92 -13.35 15.19
C GLU A 220 -6.39 -14.47 14.29
N LYS A 221 -7.29 -15.05 13.50
CA LYS A 221 -6.86 -15.78 12.31
C LYS A 221 -6.15 -14.73 11.47
N VAL A 222 -4.82 -14.67 11.56
CA VAL A 222 -3.99 -13.94 10.62
C VAL A 222 -4.17 -14.66 9.29
N THR A 223 -5.23 -14.33 8.56
CA THR A 223 -5.15 -14.36 7.12
C THR A 223 -3.95 -13.49 6.80
N GLY A 224 -2.88 -14.11 6.29
CA GLY A 224 -1.73 -13.38 5.78
C GLY A 224 -2.20 -12.31 4.79
N PRO A 225 -1.35 -11.32 4.46
CA PRO A 225 -1.70 -10.31 3.48
C PRO A 225 -2.29 -11.02 2.25
N GLU A 226 -3.52 -10.65 1.90
CA GLU A 226 -4.19 -11.13 0.70
C GLU A 226 -3.20 -10.95 -0.46
N GLU A 227 -2.93 -12.04 -1.17
CA GLU A 227 -1.93 -12.06 -2.24
C GLU A 227 -2.29 -10.92 -3.22
N PRO A 228 -1.39 -9.96 -3.45
CA PRO A 228 -1.72 -8.75 -4.17
C PRO A 228 -2.18 -9.13 -5.57
N LYS A 229 -3.49 -9.00 -5.81
CA LYS A 229 -4.07 -9.18 -7.13
C LYS A 229 -3.31 -8.28 -8.09
N ALA A 230 -2.76 -8.86 -9.15
CA ALA A 230 -2.04 -8.12 -10.18
C ALA A 230 -2.87 -6.89 -10.60
N MET A 231 -2.22 -5.73 -10.57
CA MET A 231 -2.82 -4.48 -11.01
C MET A 231 -3.41 -4.67 -12.41
N PRO A 232 -4.65 -4.22 -12.67
CA PRO A 232 -5.19 -4.27 -14.02
C PRO A 232 -4.23 -3.50 -14.95
N ASP A 233 -3.92 -4.12 -16.09
CA ASP A 233 -2.92 -3.61 -17.04
C ASP A 233 -3.21 -2.15 -17.42
N PRO A 234 -2.33 -1.18 -17.08
CA PRO A 234 -2.53 0.21 -17.42
C PRO A 234 -2.54 0.46 -18.93
N ALA A 235 -2.05 -0.49 -19.74
CA ALA A 235 -2.11 -0.44 -21.19
C ALA A 235 -3.56 -0.36 -21.73
N LEU A 236 -4.56 -0.80 -20.96
CA LEU A 236 -5.97 -0.75 -21.38
C LEU A 236 -6.51 0.67 -21.60
N PHE A 237 -5.87 1.70 -21.01
CA PHE A 237 -6.24 3.10 -21.22
C PHE A 237 -5.57 3.74 -22.45
N PHE A 238 -4.54 3.08 -23.01
CA PHE A 238 -3.81 3.58 -24.18
C PHE A 238 -4.34 3.02 -25.50
N TYR A 239 -5.24 2.05 -25.47
CA TYR A 239 -5.95 1.61 -26.66
C TYR A 239 -7.16 2.52 -26.91
N PRO A 240 -7.29 3.13 -28.11
CA PRO A 240 -8.50 3.82 -28.50
C PRO A 240 -9.69 2.87 -28.30
N HIS A 241 -10.66 3.31 -27.52
CA HIS A 241 -11.85 2.55 -27.16
C HIS A 241 -12.66 2.24 -28.43
N ARG A 242 -12.29 1.19 -29.16
CA ARG A 242 -13.13 0.66 -30.23
C ARG A 242 -14.29 -0.02 -29.55
N HIS A 243 -15.46 0.61 -29.66
CA HIS A 243 -16.74 0.06 -29.22
C HIS A 243 -16.78 -1.45 -29.51
N ARG A 244 -16.64 -2.26 -28.46
CA ARG A 244 -16.96 -3.68 -28.54
C ARG A 244 -18.46 -3.75 -28.83
N ALA A 245 -18.79 -4.02 -30.10
CA ALA A 245 -20.09 -4.60 -30.42
C ALA A 245 -20.27 -5.80 -29.49
N ARG A 246 -21.32 -5.77 -28.67
CA ARG A 246 -21.73 -6.88 -27.82
C ARG A 246 -21.91 -8.11 -28.70
N SER A 247 -20.93 -9.00 -28.73
CA SER A 247 -21.14 -10.38 -29.14
C SER A 247 -21.64 -11.14 -27.91
N ARG A 248 -22.95 -11.31 -27.84
CA ARG A 248 -23.57 -12.32 -26.99
C ARG A 248 -23.21 -13.68 -27.57
N HIS A 249 -22.45 -14.52 -26.85
CA HIS A 249 -22.77 -15.94 -26.71
C HIS A 249 -21.86 -16.66 -25.69
N THR A 250 -22.51 -17.21 -24.67
CA THR A 250 -22.31 -18.53 -24.01
C THR A 250 -20.95 -19.23 -24.19
N HIS A 251 -20.28 -19.61 -23.10
CA HIS A 251 -20.41 -20.92 -22.43
C HIS A 251 -19.25 -21.13 -21.43
N ARG A 252 -19.55 -21.92 -20.42
CA ARG A 252 -18.77 -22.34 -19.24
C ARG A 252 -17.73 -23.42 -19.64
N GLN A 253 -16.48 -23.36 -19.14
CA GLN A 253 -15.81 -24.37 -18.28
C GLN A 253 -14.25 -24.35 -18.32
N PRO A 254 -13.56 -24.87 -17.26
CA PRO A 254 -12.12 -24.73 -16.99
C PRO A 254 -11.28 -26.00 -17.26
N LEU A 255 -9.96 -25.87 -17.45
CA LEU A 255 -8.92 -26.90 -17.19
C LEU A 255 -7.52 -26.25 -17.42
N GLU A 256 -6.69 -26.11 -16.38
CA GLU A 256 -5.52 -26.95 -16.01
C GLU A 256 -4.33 -26.95 -16.98
N ASP A 257 -3.18 -26.57 -16.41
CA ASP A 257 -1.80 -27.00 -16.64
C ASP A 257 -1.29 -27.22 -18.06
N ARG A 258 -0.31 -26.39 -18.48
CA ARG A 258 0.96 -26.93 -18.98
C ARG A 258 2.10 -25.89 -19.04
N GLU A 259 3.19 -26.28 -18.40
CA GLU A 259 4.54 -25.71 -18.48
C GLU A 259 5.10 -25.75 -19.92
N GLY A 260 5.96 -24.79 -20.27
CA GLY A 260 6.71 -24.83 -21.52
C GLY A 260 7.59 -23.60 -21.79
N LEU A 261 8.89 -23.78 -21.57
CA LEU A 261 10.03 -22.88 -21.81
C LEU A 261 10.14 -22.28 -23.24
N GLY A 262 10.87 -21.16 -23.30
CA GLY A 262 11.70 -20.72 -24.44
C GLY A 262 10.97 -19.84 -25.45
N ASP A 263 11.54 -18.81 -26.05
CA ASP A 263 12.91 -18.31 -26.06
C ASP A 263 12.87 -16.82 -26.48
N ALA A 264 13.94 -16.11 -26.13
CA ALA A 264 14.16 -14.73 -26.50
C ALA A 264 14.54 -14.62 -28.00
N GLU A 265 13.96 -13.64 -28.72
CA GLU A 265 14.70 -12.91 -29.75
C GLU A 265 13.99 -11.62 -30.19
N ALA A 266 14.70 -10.51 -30.00
CA ALA A 266 14.63 -9.27 -30.76
C ALA A 266 16.09 -8.93 -31.13
N PRO A 267 16.42 -7.95 -31.99
CA PRO A 267 15.63 -7.15 -32.93
C PRO A 267 16.30 -7.08 -34.33
N ASP A 268 15.65 -6.42 -35.30
CA ASP A 268 16.20 -5.31 -36.11
C ASP A 268 15.44 -5.16 -37.43
N ARG A 269 14.98 -3.93 -37.73
CA ARG A 269 15.37 -3.19 -38.95
C ARG A 269 14.60 -1.87 -39.10
N VAL A 270 15.37 -0.79 -39.03
CA VAL A 270 15.48 0.30 -40.02
C VAL A 270 14.22 1.10 -40.36
N ALA A 271 14.20 2.35 -39.89
CA ALA A 271 13.39 3.46 -40.44
C ALA A 271 13.90 3.87 -41.85
N PRO A 272 13.10 4.57 -42.69
CA PRO A 272 13.10 6.03 -42.57
C PRO A 272 11.78 6.77 -42.92
N ILE A 273 11.59 7.89 -42.21
CA ILE A 273 11.22 9.24 -42.66
C ILE A 273 10.30 9.37 -43.88
N LEU A 274 9.09 9.93 -43.69
CA LEU A 274 8.57 11.04 -44.51
C LEU A 274 7.61 11.92 -43.69
N ALA A 275 7.81 13.23 -43.85
CA ALA A 275 7.03 14.32 -43.28
C ALA A 275 5.65 14.44 -43.94
N ALA A 276 4.63 14.87 -43.18
CA ALA A 276 3.49 15.61 -43.71
C ALA A 276 2.71 16.32 -42.59
N SER A 277 2.77 17.66 -42.67
CA SER A 277 1.75 18.66 -42.34
C SER A 277 0.47 18.24 -41.60
N ALA A 278 0.19 18.99 -40.53
CA ALA A 278 -1.16 19.19 -39.98
C ALA A 278 -2.15 19.68 -41.06
N PRO A 279 -3.46 19.48 -40.81
CA PRO A 279 -4.24 20.69 -40.55
C PRO A 279 -5.20 20.56 -39.38
N THR A 280 -5.25 21.63 -38.60
CA THR A 280 -6.39 22.09 -37.81
C THR A 280 -7.64 22.19 -38.69
N ALA A 281 -8.73 21.57 -38.25
CA ALA A 281 -10.07 21.81 -38.78
C ALA A 281 -11.06 22.00 -37.63
N THR A 282 -11.38 23.27 -37.39
CA THR A 282 -12.59 23.75 -36.74
C THR A 282 -13.78 23.44 -37.64
N ILE A 283 -14.83 22.79 -37.13
CA ILE A 283 -16.18 22.90 -37.69
C ILE A 283 -17.19 23.08 -36.56
N ALA A 284 -17.97 24.14 -36.73
CA ALA A 284 -19.10 24.57 -35.94
C ALA A 284 -20.43 23.95 -36.44
N ALA A 285 -21.43 24.09 -35.56
CA ALA A 285 -22.85 24.27 -35.84
C ALA A 285 -23.80 23.06 -36.04
N GLY A 286 -24.99 23.19 -35.42
CA GLY A 286 -26.21 22.43 -35.68
C GLY A 286 -26.81 21.81 -34.42
N SER A 287 -27.55 22.54 -33.56
CA SER A 287 -28.96 22.97 -33.71
C SER A 287 -30.01 21.84 -33.62
N LYS A 288 -31.04 22.11 -32.78
CA LYS A 288 -32.34 21.42 -32.56
C LYS A 288 -32.31 20.13 -31.71
N ALA A 289 -33.35 19.76 -30.97
CA ALA A 289 -34.56 20.37 -30.41
C ALA A 289 -35.32 19.19 -29.78
N GLU A 290 -35.62 19.25 -28.48
CA GLU A 290 -36.85 18.77 -27.80
C GLU A 290 -36.73 19.03 -26.30
#